data_AF-A0A173X9N0-F1
#
_entry.id   AF-A0A173X9N0-F1
#
_cell.length_a   1.000
_cell.length_b   1.000
_cell.length_c   1.000
_cell.angle_alpha   90.00
_cell.angle_beta   90.00
_cell.angle_gamma   90.00
#
_symmetry.space_group_name_H-M   'P 1'
#
loop_
_entity.id
_entity.type
_entity.pdbx_description
1 polymer ?
#
loop_
_entity_poly.entity_id
_entity_poly.type
_entity_poly.pdbx_seq_one_letter_code
_entity_poly.pdbx_strand_id
1 'polypeptide(L)'
;MKIRKMKSNLDERQELKLLKIEHNGCWIAFWGLLIVMAIQMIVGNDSIKNLAGEGAVLMSLAFYLLVACIRNGIWDRRLKPNFKTNVIVSSIAAVLTGIIWFSVSYRNYHKLIGSIATGIIMFVQVEILCLLALMISSKIYKRRVQKLEEDENPSN
;
A
#
# COMPACT_ATOMS: atom_id res chain seq x y z
N MET A 1 14.56 -15.25 -18.62
CA MET A 1 15.13 -13.89 -18.73
C MET A 1 16.57 -13.93 -18.26
N LYS A 2 17.54 -13.74 -19.15
CA LYS A 2 18.98 -13.87 -18.83
C LYS A 2 19.42 -12.58 -18.14
N ILE A 3 19.53 -12.60 -16.81
CA ILE A 3 20.06 -11.46 -16.05
C ILE A 3 21.52 -11.29 -16.48
N ARG A 4 21.82 -10.23 -17.22
CA ARG A 4 23.21 -9.79 -17.41
C ARG A 4 23.73 -9.45 -16.01
N LYS A 5 24.62 -10.28 -15.45
CA LYS A 5 25.38 -9.90 -14.26
C LYS A 5 26.20 -8.67 -14.63
N MET A 6 25.74 -7.49 -14.21
CA MET A 6 26.61 -6.32 -14.15
C MET A 6 27.77 -6.67 -13.21
N LYS A 7 29.01 -6.37 -13.61
CA LYS A 7 30.15 -6.45 -12.68
C LYS A 7 29.90 -5.44 -11.56
N SER A 8 29.51 -5.95 -10.40
CA SER A 8 29.41 -5.19 -9.16
C SER A 8 30.78 -5.15 -8.49
N ASN A 9 31.14 -4.01 -7.92
CA ASN A 9 32.35 -3.88 -7.10
C ASN A 9 32.12 -4.36 -5.66
N LEU A 10 30.87 -4.70 -5.32
CA LEU A 10 30.45 -5.10 -3.98
C LEU A 10 30.48 -6.62 -3.84
N ASP A 11 30.92 -7.10 -2.68
CA ASP A 11 30.77 -8.52 -2.35
C ASP A 11 29.29 -8.86 -2.08
N GLU A 12 28.93 -10.15 -2.13
CA GLU A 12 27.53 -10.58 -1.94
C GLU A 12 26.95 -10.11 -0.59
N ARG A 13 27.79 -9.99 0.46
CA ARG A 13 27.37 -9.49 1.77
C ARG A 13 27.05 -8.00 1.73
N GLN A 14 27.81 -7.21 0.99
CA GLN A 14 27.56 -5.79 0.75
C GLN A 14 26.29 -5.61 -0.10
N GLU A 15 26.07 -6.42 -1.13
CA GLU A 15 24.83 -6.37 -1.93
C GLU A 15 23.59 -6.64 -1.09
N LEU A 16 23.61 -7.65 -0.21
CA LEU A 16 22.50 -7.92 0.71
C LEU A 16 22.26 -6.78 1.71
N LYS A 17 23.33 -6.15 2.21
CA LYS A 17 23.21 -4.97 3.08
C LYS A 17 22.61 -3.78 2.33
N LEU A 18 23.08 -3.54 1.11
CA LEU A 18 22.57 -2.46 0.26
C LEU A 18 21.09 -2.66 -0.05
N LEU A 19 20.68 -3.87 -0.44
CA LEU A 19 19.29 -4.20 -0.71
C LEU A 19 18.38 -3.93 0.51
N LYS A 20 18.88 -4.23 1.72
CA LYS A 20 18.14 -3.93 2.95
C LYS A 20 18.04 -2.42 3.22
N ILE A 21 19.08 -1.65 2.90
CA ILE A 21 19.07 -0.18 3.00
C ILE A 21 18.07 0.41 2.00
N GLU A 22 18.11 -0.01 0.74
CA GLU A 22 17.18 0.43 -0.31
C GLU A 22 15.73 0.08 0.05
N HIS A 23 15.50 -1.12 0.56
CA HIS A 23 14.18 -1.54 1.05
C HIS A 23 13.68 -0.65 2.19
N ASN A 24 14.52 -0.38 3.20
CA ASN A 24 14.17 0.51 4.29
C ASN A 24 13.92 1.94 3.81
N GLY A 25 14.75 2.45 2.89
CA GLY A 25 14.59 3.77 2.27
C GLY A 25 13.27 3.89 1.51
N CYS A 26 12.89 2.85 0.76
CA CYS A 26 11.60 2.78 0.07
C CYS A 26 10.42 2.87 1.05
N TRP A 27 10.45 2.13 2.17
CA TRP A 27 9.40 2.21 3.19
C TRP A 27 9.38 3.55 3.93
N ILE A 28 10.54 4.16 4.19
CA ILE A 28 10.62 5.51 4.76
C ILE A 28 9.96 6.51 3.81
N ALA A 29 10.23 6.43 2.50
CA ALA A 29 9.60 7.29 1.51
C ALA A 29 8.08 7.05 1.45
N PHE A 30 7.64 5.79 1.46
CA PHE A 30 6.23 5.42 1.40
C PHE A 30 5.45 5.93 2.62
N TRP A 31 5.89 5.58 3.84
CA TRP A 31 5.22 5.98 5.08
C TRP A 31 5.41 7.47 5.38
N GLY A 32 6.59 8.02 5.09
CA GLY A 32 6.88 9.44 5.26
C GLY A 32 5.96 10.30 4.41
N LEU A 33 5.79 9.97 3.12
CA LEU A 33 4.89 10.68 2.22
C LEU A 33 3.43 10.58 2.68
N LEU A 34 2.99 9.39 3.12
CA LEU A 34 1.66 9.19 3.71
C LEU A 34 1.41 10.08 4.94
N ILE A 35 2.37 10.15 5.86
CA ILE A 35 2.27 10.96 7.09
C ILE A 35 2.23 12.45 6.74
N VAL A 36 3.08 12.90 5.83
CA VAL A 36 3.10 14.30 5.37
C VAL A 36 1.76 14.69 4.76
N MET A 37 1.22 13.87 3.85
CA MET A 37 -0.11 14.09 3.27
C MET A 37 -1.21 14.15 4.33
N ALA A 38 -1.20 13.22 5.30
CA ALA A 38 -2.18 13.19 6.38
C ALA A 38 -2.14 14.46 7.23
N ILE A 39 -0.95 14.94 7.59
CA ILE A 39 -0.77 16.19 8.34
C ILE A 39 -1.25 17.39 7.52
N GLN A 40 -0.88 17.46 6.23
CA GLN A 40 -1.31 18.56 5.35
C GLN A 40 -2.83 18.66 5.28
N MET A 41 -3.52 17.53 5.13
CA MET A 41 -4.99 17.47 5.13
C MET A 41 -5.58 17.97 6.46
N ILE A 42 -5.08 17.49 7.60
CA ILE A 42 -5.61 17.86 8.93
C ILE A 42 -5.36 19.35 9.24
N VAL A 43 -4.20 19.88 8.87
CA VAL A 43 -3.82 21.28 9.10
C VAL A 43 -4.50 22.25 8.11
N GLY A 44 -5.08 21.73 7.02
CA GLY A 44 -5.72 22.55 5.98
C GLY A 44 -4.70 23.28 5.09
N ASN A 45 -3.48 22.75 4.98
CA ASN A 45 -2.45 23.23 4.05
C ASN A 45 -2.42 22.40 2.75
N ASP A 46 -3.53 21.73 2.45
CA ASP A 46 -3.72 20.78 1.37
C ASP A 46 -4.12 21.48 0.07
N SER A 47 -3.22 22.32 -0.47
CA SER A 47 -3.45 22.84 -1.82
C SER A 47 -3.62 21.67 -2.79
N ILE A 48 -4.73 21.67 -3.55
CA ILE A 48 -5.14 20.54 -4.40
C ILE A 48 -4.01 20.08 -5.33
N LYS A 49 -3.18 21.01 -5.82
CA LYS A 49 -2.03 20.72 -6.68
C LYS A 49 -0.93 19.94 -5.95
N ASN A 50 -0.59 20.33 -4.71
CA ASN A 50 0.46 19.67 -3.94
C ASN A 50 0.00 18.27 -3.52
N LEU A 51 -1.23 18.15 -3.00
CA LEU A 51 -1.78 16.87 -2.58
C LEU A 51 -1.92 15.90 -3.76
N ALA A 52 -2.29 16.39 -4.95
CA ALA A 52 -2.35 15.57 -6.16
C ALA A 52 -0.95 15.08 -6.59
N GLY A 53 0.07 15.93 -6.50
CA GLY A 53 1.45 15.55 -6.81
C GLY A 53 2.00 14.47 -5.86
N GLU A 54 1.85 14.70 -4.55
CA GLU A 54 2.25 13.73 -3.52
C GLU A 54 1.48 12.41 -3.66
N GLY A 55 0.16 12.50 -3.88
CA GLY A 55 -0.68 11.34 -4.12
C GLY A 55 -0.29 10.56 -5.38
N ALA A 56 0.05 11.24 -6.48
CA ALA A 56 0.47 10.59 -7.71
C ALA A 56 1.79 9.82 -7.54
N VAL A 57 2.76 10.41 -6.83
CA VAL A 57 4.04 9.75 -6.52
C VAL A 57 3.80 8.52 -5.64
N LEU A 58 2.99 8.67 -4.58
CA LEU A 58 2.66 7.57 -3.68
C LEU A 58 1.94 6.43 -4.42
N MET A 59 0.94 6.74 -5.24
CA MET A 59 0.19 5.76 -6.01
C MET A 59 1.07 5.04 -7.03
N SER A 60 2.00 5.75 -7.68
CA SER A 60 2.95 5.15 -8.61
C SER A 60 3.87 4.15 -7.92
N LEU A 61 4.41 4.52 -6.74
CA LEU A 61 5.24 3.64 -5.92
C LEU A 61 4.44 2.42 -5.42
N ALA A 62 3.25 2.64 -4.88
CA ALA A 62 2.35 1.58 -4.40
C ALA A 62 2.01 0.58 -5.50
N PHE A 63 1.64 1.08 -6.68
CA PHE A 63 1.27 0.26 -7.83
C PHE A 63 2.47 -0.53 -8.36
N TYR A 64 3.64 0.10 -8.46
CA TYR A 64 4.86 -0.59 -8.85
C TYR A 64 5.19 -1.75 -7.90
N LEU A 65 5.17 -1.50 -6.59
CA LEU A 65 5.42 -2.52 -5.58
C LEU A 65 4.40 -3.66 -5.66
N LEU A 66 3.10 -3.34 -5.77
CA LEU A 66 2.04 -4.33 -5.89
C LEU A 66 2.24 -5.24 -7.12
N VAL A 67 2.45 -4.65 -8.30
CA VAL A 67 2.63 -5.41 -9.54
C VAL A 67 3.92 -6.23 -9.50
N ALA A 68 5.03 -5.66 -9.02
CA ALA A 68 6.29 -6.36 -8.90
C ALA A 68 6.20 -7.55 -7.94
N CYS A 69 5.57 -7.37 -6.77
CA CYS A 69 5.35 -8.44 -5.80
C CYS A 69 4.49 -9.57 -6.39
N ILE A 70 3.33 -9.23 -6.98
CA ILE A 70 2.43 -10.22 -7.58
C ILE A 70 3.13 -10.99 -8.70
N ARG A 71 3.85 -10.31 -9.61
CA ARG A 71 4.55 -10.96 -10.74
C ARG A 71 5.57 -12.01 -10.28
N ASN A 72 6.22 -11.77 -9.15
CA ASN A 72 7.20 -12.66 -8.54
C ASN A 72 6.59 -13.64 -7.52
N GLY A 73 5.26 -13.72 -7.40
CA GLY A 73 4.61 -14.64 -6.45
C GLY A 73 4.85 -14.28 -4.98
N ILE A 74 5.11 -13.00 -4.68
CA ILE A 74 5.32 -12.48 -3.32
C ILE A 74 4.04 -11.78 -2.87
N TRP A 75 3.48 -12.19 -1.72
CA TRP A 75 2.31 -11.54 -1.11
C TRP A 75 2.72 -10.67 0.08
N ASP A 76 3.10 -11.30 1.17
CA ASP A 76 3.56 -10.65 2.39
C ASP A 76 4.42 -11.64 3.18
N ARG A 77 5.28 -11.12 4.06
CA ARG A 77 6.19 -11.95 4.87
C ARG A 77 5.49 -12.66 6.04
N ARG A 78 4.39 -12.12 6.54
CA ARG A 78 3.67 -12.62 7.74
C ARG A 78 2.18 -12.83 7.47
N LEU A 79 1.57 -11.98 6.64
CA LEU A 79 0.15 -12.01 6.34
C LEU A 79 -0.17 -13.03 5.25
N LYS A 80 -1.31 -13.73 5.40
CA LYS A 80 -1.78 -14.70 4.40
C LYS A 80 -2.86 -14.07 3.52
N PRO A 81 -2.92 -14.39 2.22
CA PRO A 81 -3.95 -13.91 1.29
C PRO A 81 -5.29 -14.64 1.51
N ASN A 82 -5.91 -14.40 2.66
CA ASN A 82 -7.20 -14.97 3.05
C ASN A 82 -8.18 -13.87 3.47
N PHE A 83 -9.47 -14.23 3.53
CA PHE A 83 -10.53 -13.26 3.80
C PHE A 83 -10.39 -12.59 5.17
N LYS A 84 -10.09 -13.35 6.24
CA LYS A 84 -9.95 -12.82 7.60
C LYS A 84 -8.84 -11.77 7.68
N THR A 85 -7.67 -12.07 7.12
CA THR A 85 -6.55 -11.14 7.10
C THR A 85 -6.87 -9.90 6.27
N ASN A 86 -7.52 -10.06 5.11
CA ASN A 86 -7.92 -8.94 4.28
C ASN A 86 -8.89 -8.00 5.01
N VAL A 87 -9.88 -8.53 5.75
CA VAL A 87 -10.81 -7.74 6.57
C VAL A 87 -10.06 -6.97 7.66
N ILE A 88 -9.13 -7.60 8.37
CA ILE A 88 -8.36 -6.91 9.42
C ILE A 88 -7.54 -5.75 8.82
N VAL A 89 -6.86 -5.98 7.70
CA VAL A 89 -6.02 -4.97 7.04
C VAL A 89 -6.88 -3.84 6.47
N SER A 90 -8.00 -4.15 5.81
CA SER A 90 -8.92 -3.11 5.33
C SER A 90 -9.48 -2.28 6.48
N SER A 91 -9.87 -2.94 7.59
CA SER A 91 -10.43 -2.27 8.76
C SER A 91 -9.44 -1.29 9.39
N ILE A 92 -8.15 -1.65 9.49
CA ILE A 92 -7.13 -0.71 9.97
C ILE A 92 -7.03 0.52 9.05
N ALA A 93 -7.00 0.32 7.73
CA ALA A 93 -6.95 1.43 6.76
C ALA A 93 -8.21 2.31 6.81
N ALA A 94 -9.38 1.69 6.96
CA ALA A 94 -10.66 2.38 7.06
C ALA A 94 -10.77 3.21 8.34
N VAL A 95 -10.35 2.68 9.50
CA VAL A 95 -10.33 3.44 10.77
C VAL A 95 -9.43 4.66 10.64
N LEU A 96 -8.19 4.48 10.15
CA LEU A 96 -7.24 5.58 9.99
C LEU A 96 -7.80 6.67 9.08
N THR A 97 -8.36 6.28 7.93
CA THR A 97 -8.93 7.23 6.97
C THR A 97 -10.17 7.93 7.53
N GLY A 98 -11.04 7.21 8.23
CA GLY A 98 -12.22 7.76 8.90
C GLY A 98 -11.85 8.83 9.94
N ILE A 99 -10.81 8.60 10.75
CA ILE A 99 -10.32 9.57 11.74
C ILE A 99 -9.76 10.83 11.06
N ILE A 100 -9.01 10.66 9.96
CA ILE A 100 -8.47 11.80 9.20
C ILE A 100 -9.62 12.66 8.67
N TRP A 101 -10.58 12.06 7.96
CA TRP A 101 -11.71 12.80 7.37
C TRP A 101 -12.65 13.41 8.42
N PHE A 102 -12.86 12.72 9.55
CA PHE A 102 -13.54 13.30 10.70
C PHE A 102 -12.83 14.59 11.17
N SER A 103 -11.51 14.53 11.34
CA SER A 103 -10.70 15.66 11.83
C SER A 103 -10.74 16.83 10.85
N VAL A 104 -10.59 16.55 9.55
CA VAL A 104 -10.69 17.55 8.48
C VAL A 104 -12.06 18.21 8.47
N SER A 105 -13.13 17.41 8.51
CA SER A 105 -14.51 17.92 8.54
C SER A 105 -14.78 18.77 9.77
N TYR A 106 -14.32 18.33 10.95
CA TYR A 106 -14.55 19.06 12.19
C TYR A 106 -13.80 20.38 12.22
N ARG A 107 -12.56 20.41 11.73
CA ARG A 107 -11.76 21.63 11.57
C ARG A 107 -12.40 22.61 10.59
N ASN A 108 -12.96 22.14 9.48
CA ASN A 108 -13.53 23.02 8.45
C ASN A 108 -14.92 23.58 8.80
N TYR A 109 -15.75 22.80 9.50
CA TYR A 109 -17.16 23.16 9.71
C TYR A 109 -17.54 23.38 11.18
N HIS A 110 -16.71 22.95 12.14
CA HIS A 110 -16.99 22.97 13.59
C HIS A 110 -18.32 22.32 13.98
N LYS A 111 -18.87 21.45 13.11
CA LYS A 111 -20.13 20.71 13.35
C LYS A 111 -19.80 19.27 13.72
N LEU A 112 -19.98 18.91 14.99
CA LEU A 112 -19.63 17.60 15.50
C LEU A 112 -20.43 16.47 14.81
N ILE A 113 -21.76 16.58 14.78
CA ILE A 113 -22.65 15.55 14.20
C ILE A 113 -22.33 15.31 12.72
N GLY A 114 -22.18 16.40 11.94
CA GLY A 114 -21.81 16.31 10.52
C GLY A 114 -20.45 15.64 10.32
N SER A 115 -19.48 15.94 11.18
CA SER A 115 -18.14 15.37 11.10
C SER A 115 -18.12 13.88 11.45
N ILE A 116 -18.90 13.47 12.46
CA ILE A 116 -19.10 12.05 12.79
C ILE A 116 -19.69 11.32 11.58
N ALA A 117 -20.72 11.87 10.96
CA ALA A 117 -21.34 11.28 9.77
C ALA A 117 -20.33 11.15 8.62
N THR A 118 -19.53 12.19 8.33
CA THR A 118 -18.46 12.12 7.33
C THR A 118 -17.45 11.02 7.65
N GLY A 119 -17.00 10.92 8.89
CA GLY A 119 -16.05 9.88 9.32
C GLY A 119 -16.60 8.46 9.11
N ILE A 120 -17.87 8.22 9.46
CA ILE A 120 -18.53 6.91 9.27
C ILE A 120 -18.69 6.58 7.78
N ILE A 121 -19.14 7.55 6.96
CA ILE A 121 -19.31 7.33 5.52
C ILE A 121 -17.96 6.98 4.87
N MET A 122 -16.90 7.74 5.20
CA MET A 122 -15.57 7.47 4.68
C MET A 122 -15.01 6.14 5.17
N PHE A 123 -15.24 5.79 6.43
CA PHE A 123 -14.90 4.47 6.96
C PHE A 123 -15.53 3.35 6.14
N VAL A 124 -16.85 3.36 5.95
CA VAL A 124 -17.57 2.31 5.22
C VAL A 124 -17.11 2.23 3.77
N GLN A 125 -16.94 3.37 3.11
CA GLN A 125 -16.49 3.42 1.72
C GLN A 125 -15.08 2.84 1.56
N VAL A 126 -14.13 3.26 2.40
CA VAL A 126 -12.75 2.78 2.35
C VAL A 126 -12.66 1.30 2.72
N GLU A 127 -13.45 0.84 3.68
CA GLU A 127 -13.53 -0.57 4.06
C GLU A 127 -13.90 -1.43 2.86
N ILE A 128 -14.99 -1.09 2.17
CA ILE A 128 -15.48 -1.83 1.01
C ILE A 128 -14.43 -1.81 -0.11
N LEU A 129 -13.90 -0.64 -0.45
CA LEU A 129 -12.93 -0.49 -1.55
C LEU A 129 -11.61 -1.23 -1.27
N CYS A 130 -11.07 -1.09 -0.07
CA CYS A 130 -9.82 -1.72 0.32
C CYS A 130 -9.97 -3.24 0.40
N LEU A 131 -11.07 -3.73 0.97
CA LEU A 131 -11.37 -5.16 1.05
C LEU A 131 -11.50 -5.77 -0.36
N LEU A 132 -12.24 -5.13 -1.26
CA LEU A 132 -12.37 -5.57 -2.65
C LEU A 132 -11.02 -5.59 -3.36
N ALA A 133 -10.20 -4.55 -3.22
CA ALA A 133 -8.87 -4.48 -3.81
C ALA A 133 -7.95 -5.60 -3.30
N LEU A 134 -7.96 -5.87 -2.00
CA LEU A 134 -7.19 -6.96 -1.40
C LEU A 134 -7.70 -8.34 -1.85
N MET A 135 -9.02 -8.53 -1.97
CA MET A 135 -9.58 -9.79 -2.47
C MET A 135 -9.22 -10.05 -3.94
N ILE A 136 -9.30 -9.02 -4.79
CA ILE A 136 -8.88 -9.11 -6.18
C ILE A 136 -7.39 -9.44 -6.27
N SER A 137 -6.57 -8.71 -5.52
CA SER A 137 -5.11 -8.92 -5.47
C SER A 137 -4.77 -10.33 -4.97
N SER A 138 -5.42 -10.82 -3.91
CA SER A 138 -5.27 -12.19 -3.40
C SER A 138 -5.61 -13.25 -4.45
N LYS A 139 -6.67 -13.01 -5.26
CA LYS A 139 -7.08 -13.94 -6.32
C LYS A 139 -6.08 -13.95 -7.48
N ILE A 140 -5.60 -12.78 -7.90
CA ILE A 140 -4.57 -12.66 -8.95
C ILE A 140 -3.27 -13.31 -8.47
N TYR A 141 -2.87 -13.05 -7.23
CA TYR A 141 -1.71 -13.63 -6.59
C TYR A 141 -1.74 -15.17 -6.62
N LYS A 142 -2.82 -15.80 -6.14
CA LYS A 142 -2.95 -17.26 -6.11
C LYS A 142 -2.83 -17.89 -7.50
N ARG A 143 -3.48 -17.28 -8.49
CA ARG A 143 -3.37 -17.72 -9.89
C ARG A 143 -1.94 -17.59 -10.43
N ARG A 144 -1.21 -16.54 -10.03
CA ARG A 144 0.17 -16.35 -10.47
C ARG A 144 1.11 -17.36 -9.84
N VAL A 145 0.95 -17.64 -8.55
CA VAL A 145 1.74 -18.68 -7.84
C VAL A 145 1.52 -20.04 -8.47
N GLN A 146 0.27 -20.44 -8.73
CA GLN A 146 -0.03 -21.72 -9.40
C GLN A 146 0.69 -21.85 -10.75
N LYS A 147 0.66 -20.81 -11.59
CA LYS A 147 1.39 -20.82 -12.87
C LYS A 147 2.90 -20.93 -12.70
N LEU A 148 3.46 -20.31 -11.66
CA LEU A 148 4.90 -20.40 -11.38
C LEU A 148 5.29 -21.82 -10.96
N GLU A 149 4.45 -22.48 -10.17
CA GLU A 149 4.62 -23.88 -9.75
C GLU A 149 4.52 -24.85 -10.94
N GLU A 150 3.56 -24.62 -11.86
CA GLU A 150 3.41 -25.38 -13.11
C GLU A 150 4.62 -25.20 -14.05
N ASP A 151 5.10 -23.96 -14.22
CA ASP A 151 6.27 -23.64 -15.05
C ASP A 151 7.57 -24.28 -14.49
N GLU A 152 7.68 -24.42 -13.17
CA GLU A 152 8.83 -25.04 -12.50
C GLU A 152 8.79 -26.58 -12.57
N ASN A 153 7.59 -27.18 -12.58
CA ASN A 153 7.42 -28.63 -12.62
C ASN A 153 6.48 -29.08 -13.77
N PRO A 154 6.94 -29.09 -15.02
CA PRO A 154 6.12 -29.32 -16.22
C PRO A 154 5.61 -30.76 -16.40
N SER A 155 5.68 -31.62 -15.37
CA SER A 155 5.43 -33.07 -15.44
C SER A 155 4.26 -33.57 -14.57
N ASN A 156 3.39 -32.69 -14.08
CA ASN A 156 2.09 -33.03 -13.47
C ASN A 156 0.93 -32.75 -14.44
#